data_AF-A0A0F8WJ91-F1
#
_entry.id   AF-A0A0F8WJ91-F1
#
_cell.length_a   1.000
_cell.length_b   1.000
_cell.length_c   1.000
_cell.angle_alpha   90.00
_cell.angle_beta   90.00
_cell.angle_gamma   90.00
#
_symmetry.space_group_name_H-M   'P 1'
#
loop_
_entity.id
_entity.type
_entity.pdbx_description
1 polymer ?
#
loop_
_entity_poly.entity_id
_entity_poly.type
_entity_poly.pdbx_seq_one_letter_code
_entity_poly.pdbx_strand_id
1 'polypeptide(L)'
;MSSEMWKGIVRQFADYLPVTEKTPFMTLNEGNTPLVEARNITGDELKGLRLLFKIEGANPTGSFKDRGMALAMVKAMEEGSNTVICASTGNTSASASAYAARAGLRCIVIIPEGKIALGKLSQALMHEALVIQLDGNFDDALAIVKDVVDKHPITLVNSLNPYRIEGQKTAAFEVCDRLGSAPVYHALPVGNAGNITAYWMGYKHYQEAGRVSGLPVMLGFQAEGAAPIVRGEPVKDPETVATAIRIG
;
A
#
# COMPACT_ATOMS: atom_id res chain seq x y z
N MET A 1 31.43 2.74 11.70
CA MET A 1 30.42 3.60 11.05
C MET A 1 29.15 3.45 11.86
N SER A 2 28.62 4.52 12.45
CA SER A 2 27.31 4.44 13.11
C SER A 2 26.28 4.15 12.00
N SER A 3 25.69 2.96 11.97
CA SER A 3 24.58 2.72 11.05
C SER A 3 23.44 3.62 11.52
N GLU A 4 23.11 4.63 10.72
CA GLU A 4 22.03 5.53 11.08
C GLU A 4 20.74 4.70 11.24
N MET A 5 20.07 4.88 12.38
CA MET A 5 18.84 4.14 12.70
C MET A 5 17.75 4.45 11.66
N TRP A 6 17.01 3.43 11.22
CA TRP A 6 15.87 3.61 10.30
C TRP A 6 14.78 4.47 10.95
N LYS A 7 14.30 5.50 10.22
CA LYS A 7 13.34 6.50 10.71
C LYS A 7 12.05 6.58 9.87
N GLY A 8 11.70 5.48 9.19
CA GLY A 8 10.52 5.41 8.32
C GLY A 8 10.75 5.97 6.92
N ILE A 9 9.86 5.61 5.99
CA ILE A 9 10.03 5.93 4.56
C ILE A 9 9.96 7.43 4.28
N VAL A 10 9.18 8.18 5.05
CA VAL A 10 8.93 9.61 4.84
C VAL A 10 10.23 10.41 5.02
N ARG A 11 11.00 10.09 6.07
CA ARG A 11 12.28 10.74 6.33
C ARG A 11 13.39 10.19 5.44
N GLN A 12 13.40 8.88 5.18
CA GLN A 12 14.46 8.27 4.37
C GLN A 12 14.44 8.73 2.92
N PHE A 13 13.25 8.90 2.35
CA PHE A 13 13.06 9.23 0.94
C PHE A 13 12.43 10.61 0.74
N ALA A 14 12.66 11.54 1.68
CA ALA A 14 12.07 12.86 1.66
C ALA A 14 12.26 13.59 0.32
N ASP A 15 13.47 13.50 -0.26
CA ASP A 15 13.82 14.12 -1.55
C ASP A 15 12.99 13.61 -2.74
N TYR A 16 12.35 12.45 -2.59
CA TYR A 16 11.53 11.82 -3.63
C TYR A 16 10.03 11.86 -3.31
N LEU A 17 9.63 12.43 -2.18
CA LEU A 17 8.24 12.46 -1.71
C LEU A 17 7.72 13.91 -1.65
N PRO A 18 6.41 14.14 -1.78
CA PRO A 18 5.80 15.47 -1.72
C PRO A 18 5.71 16.01 -0.28
N VAL A 19 6.84 16.09 0.40
CA VAL A 19 6.98 16.59 1.77
C VAL A 19 7.66 17.96 1.77
N THR A 20 7.34 18.76 2.78
CA THR A 20 7.88 20.09 3.00
C THR A 20 8.45 20.18 4.42
N GLU A 21 9.09 21.30 4.75
CA GLU A 21 9.50 21.58 6.14
C GLU A 21 8.32 21.61 7.13
N LYS A 22 7.10 21.82 6.62
CA LYS A 22 5.87 21.81 7.43
C LYS A 22 5.28 20.41 7.61
N THR A 23 5.72 19.43 6.83
CA THR A 23 5.20 18.06 6.91
C THR A 23 5.56 17.46 8.28
N PRO A 24 4.55 17.07 9.10
CA PRO A 24 4.81 16.50 10.42
C PRO A 24 5.63 15.21 10.34
N PHE A 25 6.47 14.99 11.34
CA PHE A 25 7.17 13.72 11.48
C PHE A 25 6.29 12.73 12.24
N MET A 26 5.86 11.67 11.55
CA MET A 26 5.20 10.52 12.15
C MET A 26 5.56 9.25 11.38
N THR A 27 5.87 8.20 12.11
CA THR A 27 6.22 6.89 11.54
C THR A 27 5.94 5.78 12.53
N LEU A 28 5.73 4.57 12.01
CA LEU A 28 5.78 3.31 12.74
C LEU A 28 7.03 2.50 12.36
N ASN A 29 8.04 3.16 11.78
CA ASN A 29 9.25 2.58 11.21
C ASN A 29 8.99 1.64 10.03
N GLU A 30 7.95 1.90 9.24
CA GLU A 30 7.66 1.15 8.01
C GLU A 30 8.76 1.26 6.95
N GLY A 31 8.75 0.32 6.01
CA GLY A 31 9.80 0.18 5.01
C GLY A 31 11.04 -0.54 5.53
N ASN A 32 12.13 -0.43 4.78
CA ASN A 32 13.37 -1.20 4.96
C ASN A 32 13.15 -2.71 5.15
N THR A 33 12.14 -3.24 4.47
CA THR A 33 11.74 -4.64 4.63
C THR A 33 12.79 -5.57 4.00
N PRO A 34 12.92 -6.82 4.48
CA PRO A 34 13.88 -7.77 3.95
C PRO A 34 13.72 -8.00 2.44
N LEU A 35 14.84 -8.08 1.73
CA LEU A 35 14.92 -8.61 0.37
C LEU A 35 15.67 -9.93 0.44
N VAL A 36 14.93 -11.04 0.40
CA VAL A 36 15.44 -12.38 0.74
C VAL A 36 15.61 -13.20 -0.52
N GLU A 37 16.82 -13.68 -0.77
CA GLU A 37 17.09 -14.58 -1.88
C GLU A 37 16.55 -16.00 -1.60
N ALA A 38 15.78 -16.54 -2.53
CA ALA A 38 15.27 -17.90 -2.44
C ALA A 38 16.23 -18.88 -3.08
N ARG A 39 16.87 -19.70 -2.24
CA ARG A 39 17.89 -20.67 -2.66
C ARG A 39 17.34 -22.08 -2.88
N ASN A 40 16.13 -22.35 -2.41
CA ASN A 40 15.52 -23.69 -2.40
C ASN A 40 14.42 -23.88 -3.45
N ILE A 41 14.08 -22.85 -4.23
CA ILE A 41 13.10 -22.97 -5.32
C ILE A 41 13.87 -23.35 -6.58
N THR A 42 13.80 -24.63 -6.95
CA THR A 42 14.67 -25.27 -7.95
C THR A 42 13.89 -25.88 -9.12
N GLY A 43 12.88 -25.20 -9.63
CA GLY A 43 12.17 -25.62 -10.85
C GLY A 43 13.07 -25.46 -12.08
N ASP A 44 12.94 -26.36 -13.06
CA ASP A 44 13.70 -26.29 -14.31
C ASP A 44 13.41 -24.98 -15.06
N GLU A 45 12.17 -24.51 -14.98
CA GLU A 45 11.69 -23.23 -15.51
C GLU A 45 12.30 -22.00 -14.83
N LEU A 46 12.90 -22.17 -13.64
CA LEU A 46 13.57 -21.12 -12.88
C LEU A 46 15.10 -21.23 -12.93
N LYS A 47 15.65 -22.22 -13.65
CA LYS A 47 17.10 -22.39 -13.82
C LYS A 47 17.71 -21.11 -14.41
N GLY A 48 18.77 -20.63 -13.77
CA GLY A 48 19.48 -19.41 -14.17
C GLY A 48 18.86 -18.11 -13.66
N LEU A 49 17.72 -18.16 -12.97
CA LEU A 49 17.13 -16.97 -12.33
C LEU A 49 17.60 -16.85 -10.88
N ARG A 50 18.00 -15.64 -10.49
CA ARG A 50 18.18 -15.27 -9.09
C ARG A 50 16.88 -14.69 -8.55
N LEU A 51 16.13 -15.51 -7.81
CA LEU A 51 14.83 -15.10 -7.25
C LEU A 51 15.01 -14.42 -5.88
N LEU A 52 14.46 -13.23 -5.73
CA LEU A 52 14.43 -12.49 -4.47
C LEU A 52 13.01 -12.11 -4.09
N PHE A 53 12.67 -12.22 -2.82
CA PHE A 53 11.39 -11.85 -2.26
C PHE A 53 11.52 -10.58 -1.41
N LYS A 54 10.78 -9.54 -1.79
CA LYS A 54 10.62 -8.33 -0.98
C LYS A 54 9.51 -8.59 0.06
N ILE A 55 9.90 -8.83 1.31
CA ILE A 55 9.00 -9.32 2.36
C ILE A 55 8.23 -8.15 3.01
N GLU A 56 7.22 -7.67 2.30
CA GLU A 56 6.38 -6.55 2.76
C GLU A 56 5.47 -6.89 3.96
N GLY A 57 5.36 -8.16 4.32
CA GLY A 57 4.69 -8.61 5.54
C GLY A 57 5.42 -8.24 6.83
N ALA A 58 6.68 -7.80 6.74
CA ALA A 58 7.46 -7.32 7.87
C ALA A 58 7.20 -5.84 8.23
N ASN A 59 6.31 -5.16 7.50
CA ASN A 59 5.86 -3.82 7.87
C ASN A 59 4.99 -3.84 9.15
N PRO A 60 4.83 -2.70 9.85
CA PRO A 60 4.20 -2.63 11.18
C PRO A 60 2.82 -3.29 11.30
N THR A 61 1.96 -3.16 10.29
CA THR A 61 0.62 -3.77 10.29
C THR A 61 0.54 -5.07 9.47
N GLY A 62 1.68 -5.53 8.95
CA GLY A 62 1.79 -6.78 8.20
C GLY A 62 1.57 -6.64 6.69
N SER A 63 1.64 -5.42 6.13
CA SER A 63 1.50 -5.25 4.67
C SER A 63 2.17 -4.00 4.11
N PHE A 64 2.39 -3.98 2.79
CA PHE A 64 2.91 -2.81 2.06
C PHE A 64 2.02 -1.56 2.12
N LYS A 65 0.77 -1.69 2.63
CA LYS A 65 -0.16 -0.56 2.72
C LYS A 65 0.39 0.54 3.63
N ASP A 66 1.21 0.16 4.61
CA ASP A 66 1.89 1.04 5.58
C ASP A 66 2.73 2.12 4.90
N ARG A 67 3.43 1.78 3.81
CA ARG A 67 4.21 2.77 3.04
C ARG A 67 3.35 3.92 2.54
N GLY A 68 2.23 3.59 1.91
CA GLY A 68 1.31 4.61 1.43
C GLY A 68 0.60 5.32 2.58
N MET A 69 0.27 4.60 3.65
CA MET A 69 -0.48 5.16 4.77
C MET A 69 0.36 6.13 5.60
N ALA A 70 1.65 5.85 5.78
CA ALA A 70 2.59 6.76 6.44
C ALA A 70 2.58 8.14 5.77
N LEU A 71 2.73 8.19 4.45
CA LEU A 71 2.70 9.45 3.72
C LEU A 71 1.30 10.09 3.73
N ALA A 72 0.25 9.32 3.42
CA ALA A 72 -1.12 9.86 3.42
C ALA A 72 -1.52 10.46 4.78
N MET A 73 -1.06 9.85 5.88
CA MET A 73 -1.38 10.32 7.22
C MET A 73 -0.63 11.61 7.58
N VAL A 74 0.67 11.71 7.31
CA VAL A 74 1.41 12.96 7.58
C VAL A 74 0.88 14.11 6.72
N LYS A 75 0.44 13.84 5.50
CA LYS A 75 -0.20 14.86 4.64
C LYS A 75 -1.58 15.25 5.16
N ALA A 76 -2.38 14.30 5.63
CA ALA A 76 -3.64 14.61 6.30
C ALA A 76 -3.44 15.52 7.53
N MET A 77 -2.40 15.24 8.34
CA MET A 77 -2.02 16.09 9.48
C MET A 77 -1.57 17.49 9.03
N GLU A 78 -0.74 17.57 7.99
CA GLU A 78 -0.26 18.84 7.41
C GLU A 78 -1.41 19.70 6.88
N GLU A 79 -2.44 19.07 6.31
CA GLU A 79 -3.65 19.72 5.80
C GLU A 79 -4.67 20.07 6.90
N GLY A 80 -4.35 19.78 8.18
CA GLY A 80 -5.19 20.12 9.33
C GLY A 80 -6.38 19.17 9.56
N SER A 81 -6.36 17.98 8.93
CA SER A 81 -7.38 16.97 9.14
C SER A 81 -7.31 16.41 10.56
N ASN A 82 -8.48 16.21 11.18
CA ASN A 82 -8.61 15.54 12.49
C ASN A 82 -9.21 14.14 12.40
N THR A 83 -9.65 13.74 11.21
CA THR A 83 -10.37 12.48 10.97
C THR A 83 -10.02 11.94 9.59
N VAL A 84 -9.71 10.65 9.51
CA VAL A 84 -9.51 9.93 8.25
C VAL A 84 -10.61 8.90 8.06
N ILE A 85 -10.90 8.59 6.80
CA ILE A 85 -11.90 7.59 6.43
C ILE A 85 -11.36 6.65 5.36
N CYS A 86 -11.70 5.37 5.48
CA CYS A 86 -11.50 4.41 4.40
C CYS A 86 -12.63 3.40 4.26
N ALA A 87 -12.86 2.94 3.03
CA ALA A 87 -13.68 1.77 2.73
C ALA A 87 -12.75 0.56 2.49
N SER A 88 -12.68 -0.37 3.44
CA SER A 88 -11.90 -1.61 3.31
C SER A 88 -12.18 -2.58 4.45
N THR A 89 -12.19 -3.88 4.15
CA THR A 89 -12.38 -4.97 5.13
C THR A 89 -11.06 -5.68 5.48
N GLY A 90 -9.89 -5.10 5.14
CA GLY A 90 -8.60 -5.78 5.28
C GLY A 90 -7.43 -4.82 5.48
N ASN A 91 -6.29 -5.13 4.84
CA ASN A 91 -4.99 -4.49 5.10
C ASN A 91 -5.00 -2.95 5.05
N THR A 92 -5.83 -2.32 4.21
CA THR A 92 -5.94 -0.86 4.17
C THR A 92 -6.55 -0.30 5.47
N SER A 93 -7.58 -0.95 6.00
CA SER A 93 -8.23 -0.51 7.25
C SER A 93 -7.31 -0.68 8.45
N ALA A 94 -6.60 -1.81 8.56
CA ALA A 94 -5.62 -2.05 9.62
C ALA A 94 -4.47 -1.03 9.60
N SER A 95 -3.96 -0.72 8.41
CA SER A 95 -2.94 0.32 8.22
C SER A 95 -3.50 1.70 8.58
N ALA A 96 -4.67 2.08 8.06
CA ALA A 96 -5.28 3.37 8.33
C ALA A 96 -5.50 3.60 9.82
N SER A 97 -6.04 2.62 10.53
CA SER A 97 -6.31 2.70 11.96
C SER A 97 -5.02 2.80 12.78
N ALA A 98 -3.99 2.02 12.47
CA ALA A 98 -2.72 2.06 13.20
C ALA A 98 -2.03 3.42 13.07
N TYR A 99 -1.97 3.96 11.85
CA TYR A 99 -1.35 5.27 11.60
C TYR A 99 -2.20 6.43 12.15
N ALA A 100 -3.54 6.32 12.10
CA ALA A 100 -4.42 7.32 12.70
C ALA A 100 -4.27 7.36 14.22
N ALA A 101 -4.25 6.19 14.87
CA ALA A 101 -4.00 6.10 16.32
C ALA A 101 -2.64 6.71 16.69
N ARG A 102 -1.59 6.43 15.91
CA ARG A 102 -0.27 7.02 16.11
C ARG A 102 -0.26 8.54 15.91
N ALA A 103 -1.06 9.05 14.99
CA ALA A 103 -1.18 10.47 14.66
C ALA A 103 -2.13 11.25 15.60
N GLY A 104 -2.87 10.56 16.48
CA GLY A 104 -3.91 11.17 17.30
C GLY A 104 -5.15 11.60 16.49
N LEU A 105 -5.41 10.94 15.36
CA LEU A 105 -6.53 11.20 14.47
C LEU A 105 -7.65 10.17 14.67
N ARG A 106 -8.89 10.59 14.48
CA ARG A 106 -10.03 9.66 14.42
C ARG A 106 -9.97 8.85 13.13
N CYS A 107 -10.18 7.53 13.20
CA CYS A 107 -10.24 6.67 12.02
C CYS A 107 -11.64 6.09 11.85
N ILE A 108 -12.25 6.32 10.68
CA ILE A 108 -13.53 5.73 10.30
C ILE A 108 -13.28 4.65 9.26
N VAL A 109 -13.80 3.46 9.49
CA VAL A 109 -13.71 2.32 8.57
C VAL A 109 -15.11 1.93 8.14
N ILE A 110 -15.40 2.12 6.86
CA ILE A 110 -16.69 1.74 6.27
C ILE A 110 -16.57 0.38 5.61
N ILE A 111 -17.54 -0.48 5.90
CA ILE A 111 -17.57 -1.86 5.44
C ILE A 111 -18.99 -2.31 5.09
N PRO A 112 -19.17 -3.16 4.05
CA PRO A 112 -20.47 -3.74 3.73
C PRO A 112 -20.85 -4.82 4.76
N GLU A 113 -22.14 -4.90 5.10
CA GLU A 113 -22.68 -5.87 6.06
C GLU A 113 -22.48 -7.33 5.61
N GLY A 114 -22.30 -8.24 6.58
CA GLY A 114 -22.38 -9.70 6.36
C GLY A 114 -21.20 -10.38 5.65
N LYS A 115 -20.18 -9.65 5.18
CA LYS A 115 -19.08 -10.21 4.35
C LYS A 115 -17.70 -10.29 5.02
N ILE A 116 -17.59 -10.25 6.36
CA ILE A 116 -16.30 -9.97 7.00
C ILE A 116 -15.91 -10.98 8.07
N ALA A 117 -14.74 -11.57 7.87
CA ALA A 117 -14.06 -12.34 8.89
C ALA A 117 -13.58 -11.38 10.00
N LEU A 118 -14.01 -11.62 11.24
CA LEU A 118 -13.63 -10.84 12.43
C LEU A 118 -12.12 -10.66 12.54
N GLY A 119 -11.33 -11.68 12.15
CA GLY A 119 -9.87 -11.63 12.16
C GLY A 119 -9.23 -10.56 11.27
N LYS A 120 -9.94 -10.04 10.27
CA LYS A 120 -9.45 -8.92 9.44
C LYS A 120 -9.78 -7.55 10.03
N LEU A 121 -10.86 -7.46 10.81
CA LEU A 121 -11.25 -6.23 11.50
C LEU A 121 -10.59 -6.08 12.87
N SER A 122 -10.06 -7.17 13.44
CA SER A 122 -9.47 -7.17 14.78
C SER A 122 -8.39 -6.09 14.94
N GLN A 123 -7.49 -5.94 13.97
CA GLN A 123 -6.46 -4.88 13.99
C GLN A 123 -7.10 -3.48 13.99
N ALA A 124 -8.12 -3.24 13.15
CA ALA A 124 -8.79 -1.95 13.10
C ALA A 124 -9.47 -1.60 14.42
N LEU A 125 -10.14 -2.57 15.04
CA LEU A 125 -10.80 -2.43 16.33
C LEU A 125 -9.79 -2.24 17.48
N MET A 126 -8.67 -2.98 17.46
CA MET A 126 -7.58 -2.81 18.45
C MET A 126 -6.92 -1.44 18.39
N HIS A 127 -6.96 -0.78 17.23
CA HIS A 127 -6.52 0.59 17.04
C HIS A 127 -7.65 1.62 17.18
N GLU A 128 -8.77 1.23 17.80
CA GLU A 128 -9.90 2.10 18.16
C GLU A 128 -10.55 2.79 16.95
N ALA A 129 -10.50 2.18 15.77
CA ALA A 129 -11.23 2.69 14.62
C ALA A 129 -12.75 2.57 14.83
N LEU A 130 -13.49 3.62 14.45
CA LEU A 130 -14.94 3.57 14.35
C LEU A 130 -15.32 2.78 13.10
N VAL A 131 -15.73 1.53 13.30
CA VAL A 131 -16.16 0.64 12.22
C VAL A 131 -17.67 0.81 12.00
N ILE A 132 -18.05 1.23 10.79
CA ILE A 132 -19.44 1.42 10.37
C ILE A 132 -19.79 0.38 9.33
N GLN A 133 -20.79 -0.44 9.63
CA GLN A 133 -21.38 -1.39 8.67
C GLN A 133 -22.52 -0.73 7.92
N LEU A 134 -22.51 -0.88 6.60
CA LEU A 134 -23.57 -0.41 5.71
C LEU A 134 -24.28 -1.60 5.07
N ASP A 135 -25.61 -1.52 5.02
CA ASP A 135 -26.42 -2.40 4.20
C ASP A 135 -26.22 -2.00 2.72
N GLY A 136 -25.39 -2.75 2.01
CA GLY A 136 -24.93 -2.42 0.66
C GLY A 136 -23.66 -3.15 0.23
N ASN A 137 -23.14 -2.81 -0.94
CA ASN A 137 -21.89 -3.35 -1.49
C ASN A 137 -20.70 -2.37 -1.31
N PHE A 138 -19.52 -2.73 -1.84
CA PHE A 138 -18.32 -1.90 -1.73
C PHE A 138 -18.44 -0.55 -2.48
N ASP A 139 -19.13 -0.54 -3.63
CA ASP A 139 -19.32 0.67 -4.42
C ASP A 139 -20.29 1.64 -3.72
N ASP A 140 -21.33 1.12 -3.07
CA ASP A 140 -22.24 1.92 -2.23
C ASP A 140 -21.48 2.58 -1.07
N ALA A 141 -20.64 1.79 -0.39
CA ALA A 141 -19.76 2.30 0.66
C ALA A 141 -18.80 3.39 0.14
N LEU A 142 -18.18 3.17 -1.02
CA LEU A 142 -17.27 4.15 -1.61
C LEU A 142 -17.98 5.44 -2.04
N ALA A 143 -19.21 5.34 -2.55
CA ALA A 143 -20.03 6.50 -2.91
C ALA A 143 -20.37 7.35 -1.68
N ILE A 144 -20.78 6.72 -0.58
CA ILE A 144 -21.05 7.41 0.70
C ILE A 144 -19.78 8.06 1.24
N VAL A 145 -18.64 7.36 1.21
CA VAL A 145 -17.36 7.92 1.65
C VAL A 145 -16.99 9.18 0.86
N LYS A 146 -17.19 9.18 -0.46
CA LYS A 146 -16.93 10.36 -1.30
C LYS A 146 -17.83 11.53 -0.91
N ASP A 147 -19.13 11.29 -0.78
CA ASP A 147 -20.09 12.33 -0.39
C ASP A 147 -19.78 12.93 0.99
N VAL A 148 -19.36 12.10 1.96
CA VAL A 148 -18.93 12.55 3.30
C VAL A 148 -17.68 13.43 3.22
N VAL A 149 -16.69 13.02 2.43
CA VAL A 149 -15.42 13.76 2.26
C VAL A 149 -15.63 15.09 1.56
N ASP A 150 -16.60 15.17 0.63
CA ASP A 150 -16.95 16.43 -0.06
C ASP A 150 -17.65 17.44 0.88
N LYS A 151 -18.31 16.96 1.94
CA LYS A 151 -19.11 17.78 2.86
C LYS A 151 -18.45 18.06 4.21
N HIS A 152 -17.44 17.29 4.60
CA HIS A 152 -16.82 17.35 5.91
C HIS A 152 -15.29 17.35 5.80
N PRO A 153 -14.57 17.97 6.77
CA PRO A 153 -13.10 17.99 6.78
C PRO A 153 -12.54 16.63 7.23
N ILE A 154 -12.76 15.61 6.40
CA ILE A 154 -12.36 14.22 6.61
C ILE A 154 -11.50 13.79 5.43
N THR A 155 -10.32 13.24 5.70
CA THR A 155 -9.41 12.83 4.62
C THR A 155 -9.67 11.40 4.18
N LEU A 156 -9.94 11.20 2.88
CA LEU A 156 -10.01 9.87 2.27
C LEU A 156 -8.61 9.24 2.14
N VAL A 157 -8.41 8.04 2.71
CA VAL A 157 -7.11 7.32 2.64
C VAL A 157 -7.17 5.99 1.87
N ASN A 158 -8.22 5.80 1.05
CA ASN A 158 -8.31 4.73 0.06
C ASN A 158 -7.22 4.84 -1.03
N SER A 159 -7.14 3.85 -1.91
CA SER A 159 -6.16 3.81 -3.02
C SER A 159 -6.27 4.95 -4.04
N LEU A 160 -7.37 5.72 -4.04
CA LEU A 160 -7.52 6.92 -4.86
C LEU A 160 -6.69 8.10 -4.36
N ASN A 161 -6.27 8.09 -3.09
CA ASN A 161 -5.44 9.15 -2.53
C ASN A 161 -4.03 9.10 -3.16
N PRO A 162 -3.56 10.18 -3.83
CA PRO A 162 -2.28 10.17 -4.55
C PRO A 162 -1.08 9.91 -3.62
N TYR A 163 -1.16 10.34 -2.36
CA TYR A 163 -0.10 10.09 -1.37
C TYR A 163 0.08 8.61 -1.05
N ARG A 164 -0.95 7.79 -1.26
CA ARG A 164 -0.80 6.32 -1.12
C ARG A 164 0.17 5.77 -2.15
N ILE A 165 0.11 6.21 -3.40
CA ILE A 165 0.97 5.75 -4.49
C ILE A 165 2.38 6.29 -4.30
N GLU A 166 2.50 7.57 -3.97
CA GLU A 166 3.76 8.24 -3.64
C GLU A 166 4.52 7.52 -2.52
N GLY A 167 3.85 7.17 -1.41
CA GLY A 167 4.49 6.41 -0.34
C GLY A 167 4.87 4.98 -0.77
N GLN A 168 4.00 4.30 -1.52
CA GLN A 168 4.25 2.92 -1.98
C GLN A 168 5.44 2.79 -2.93
N LYS A 169 5.75 3.83 -3.73
CA LYS A 169 6.87 3.78 -4.69
C LYS A 169 8.23 3.58 -4.02
N THR A 170 8.35 3.94 -2.75
CA THR A 170 9.56 3.75 -1.94
C THR A 170 10.01 2.30 -1.85
N ALA A 171 9.10 1.34 -2.05
CA ALA A 171 9.47 -0.06 -2.11
C ALA A 171 10.40 -0.38 -3.29
N ALA A 172 10.21 0.29 -4.44
CA ALA A 172 11.10 0.14 -5.60
C ALA A 172 12.48 0.75 -5.33
N PHE A 173 12.54 1.89 -4.63
CA PHE A 173 13.79 2.52 -4.20
C PHE A 173 14.61 1.57 -3.33
N GLU A 174 13.99 0.95 -2.32
CA GLU A 174 14.66 -0.02 -1.47
C GLU A 174 15.17 -1.25 -2.23
N VAL A 175 14.43 -1.72 -3.24
CA VAL A 175 14.89 -2.83 -4.09
C VAL A 175 16.16 -2.43 -4.84
N CYS A 176 16.16 -1.24 -5.45
CA CYS A 176 17.33 -0.71 -6.14
C CYS A 176 18.52 -0.49 -5.20
N ASP A 177 18.30 0.12 -4.03
CA ASP A 177 19.33 0.38 -3.04
C ASP A 177 19.98 -0.92 -2.53
N ARG A 178 19.19 -1.99 -2.37
CA ARG A 178 19.68 -3.30 -1.93
C ARG A 178 20.43 -4.08 -3.02
N LEU A 179 20.01 -3.95 -4.29
CA LEU A 179 20.61 -4.67 -5.42
C LEU A 179 21.77 -3.90 -6.07
N GLY A 180 21.83 -2.58 -5.89
CA GLY A 180 22.70 -1.68 -6.66
C GLY A 180 22.22 -1.45 -8.10
N SER A 181 21.07 -1.99 -8.48
CA SER A 181 20.46 -1.88 -9.81
C SER A 181 18.96 -2.15 -9.75
N ALA A 182 18.23 -1.81 -10.81
CA ALA A 182 16.89 -2.35 -11.00
C ALA A 182 16.98 -3.85 -11.37
N PRO A 183 16.02 -4.70 -10.93
CA PRO A 183 15.98 -6.09 -11.38
C PRO A 183 15.59 -6.18 -12.86
N VAL A 184 15.81 -7.34 -13.48
CA VAL A 184 15.36 -7.58 -14.87
C VAL A 184 13.84 -7.67 -14.94
N TYR A 185 13.24 -8.39 -14.00
CA TYR A 185 11.80 -8.54 -13.84
C TYR A 185 11.37 -8.15 -12.44
N HIS A 186 10.22 -7.51 -12.31
CA HIS A 186 9.57 -7.29 -11.01
C HIS A 186 8.16 -7.91 -11.04
N ALA A 187 7.99 -9.02 -10.33
CA ALA A 187 6.73 -9.74 -10.23
C ALA A 187 5.96 -9.37 -8.97
N LEU A 188 4.66 -9.05 -9.10
CA LEU A 188 3.82 -8.72 -7.95
C LEU A 188 2.32 -8.99 -8.21
N PRO A 189 1.53 -9.27 -7.15
CA PRO A 189 0.09 -9.44 -7.27
C PRO A 189 -0.61 -8.11 -7.62
N VAL A 190 -1.67 -8.20 -8.40
CA VAL A 190 -2.48 -7.07 -8.87
C VAL A 190 -3.94 -7.26 -8.44
N GLY A 191 -4.39 -6.38 -7.55
CA GLY A 191 -5.80 -6.14 -7.25
C GLY A 191 -6.26 -4.84 -7.91
N ASN A 192 -6.35 -3.76 -7.13
CA ASN A 192 -6.68 -2.40 -7.59
C ASN A 192 -5.59 -1.72 -8.46
N ALA A 193 -4.56 -2.47 -8.89
CA ALA A 193 -3.39 -1.98 -9.64
C ALA A 193 -2.53 -0.86 -9.03
N GLY A 194 -2.90 -0.28 -7.87
CA GLY A 194 -2.13 0.81 -7.27
C GLY A 194 -0.67 0.46 -6.96
N ASN A 195 -0.38 -0.77 -6.53
CA ASN A 195 0.99 -1.14 -6.16
C ASN A 195 1.90 -1.27 -7.39
N ILE A 196 1.44 -1.91 -8.47
CA ILE A 196 2.23 -2.01 -9.71
C ILE A 196 2.49 -0.62 -10.33
N THR A 197 1.51 0.28 -10.26
CA THR A 197 1.69 1.69 -10.63
C THR A 197 2.75 2.37 -9.77
N ALA A 198 2.70 2.19 -8.45
CA ALA A 198 3.66 2.77 -7.53
C ALA A 198 5.09 2.27 -7.76
N TYR A 199 5.28 0.95 -7.91
CA TYR A 199 6.60 0.39 -8.21
C TYR A 199 7.15 0.90 -9.54
N TRP A 200 6.33 0.93 -10.58
CA TRP A 200 6.75 1.47 -11.88
C TRP A 200 7.17 2.93 -11.79
N MET A 201 6.39 3.76 -11.08
CA MET A 201 6.73 5.16 -10.79
C MET A 201 8.07 5.25 -10.06
N GLY A 202 8.30 4.43 -9.03
CA GLY A 202 9.55 4.42 -8.28
C GLY A 202 10.75 4.03 -9.14
N TYR A 203 10.64 3.00 -9.98
CA TYR A 203 11.73 2.63 -10.90
C TYR A 203 12.06 3.76 -11.89
N LYS A 204 11.05 4.41 -12.48
CA LYS A 204 11.26 5.56 -13.36
C LYS A 204 11.94 6.72 -12.65
N HIS A 205 11.49 7.10 -11.46
CA HIS A 205 12.09 8.21 -10.71
C HIS A 205 13.56 7.93 -10.36
N TYR A 206 13.90 6.69 -9.99
CA TYR A 206 15.30 6.32 -9.74
C TYR A 206 16.15 6.31 -11.01
N GLN A 207 15.57 5.94 -12.16
CA GLN A 207 16.27 6.05 -13.44
C GLN A 207 16.50 7.52 -13.83
N GLU A 208 15.47 8.37 -13.73
CA GLU A 208 15.53 9.80 -14.00
C GLU A 208 16.56 10.51 -13.10
N ALA A 209 16.68 10.08 -11.84
CA ALA A 209 17.68 10.56 -10.89
C ALA A 209 19.08 9.95 -11.08
N GLY A 210 19.30 9.12 -12.11
CA GLY A 210 20.58 8.47 -12.40
C GLY A 210 21.02 7.43 -11.37
N ARG A 211 20.11 6.96 -10.50
CA ARG A 211 20.39 5.95 -9.46
C ARG A 211 20.51 4.53 -10.03
N VAL A 212 19.83 4.28 -11.15
CA VAL A 212 19.88 3.02 -11.91
C VAL A 212 19.89 3.32 -13.40
N SER A 213 20.46 2.43 -14.21
CA SER A 213 20.56 2.61 -15.67
C SER A 213 19.40 2.01 -16.47
N GLY A 214 18.71 1.00 -15.92
CA GLY A 214 17.65 0.26 -16.60
C GLY A 214 16.34 0.23 -15.82
N LEU A 215 15.28 -0.16 -16.51
CA LEU A 215 13.95 -0.39 -15.92
C LEU A 215 13.61 -1.89 -15.96
N PRO A 216 12.93 -2.41 -14.94
CA PRO A 216 12.46 -3.79 -14.94
C PRO A 216 11.28 -3.94 -15.91
N VAL A 217 11.10 -5.16 -16.41
CA VAL A 217 9.81 -5.58 -16.94
C VAL A 217 8.86 -5.86 -15.77
N MET A 218 7.76 -5.11 -15.69
CA MET A 218 6.76 -5.26 -14.64
C MET A 218 5.81 -6.42 -14.96
N LEU A 219 5.73 -7.41 -14.08
CA LEU A 219 4.90 -8.61 -14.23
C LEU A 219 3.78 -8.59 -13.18
N GLY A 220 2.57 -8.23 -13.62
CA GLY A 220 1.37 -8.19 -12.77
C GLY A 220 0.55 -9.47 -12.84
N PHE A 221 0.16 -10.01 -11.69
CA PHE A 221 -0.62 -11.27 -11.63
C PHE A 221 -1.95 -11.07 -10.90
N GLN A 222 -3.06 -11.43 -11.57
CA GLN A 222 -4.40 -11.44 -10.99
C GLN A 222 -4.87 -12.88 -10.75
N ALA A 223 -5.83 -13.07 -9.84
CA ALA A 223 -6.50 -14.36 -9.69
C ALA A 223 -7.47 -14.59 -10.86
N GLU A 224 -7.56 -15.81 -11.38
CA GLU A 224 -8.36 -16.14 -12.58
C GLU A 224 -9.82 -15.64 -12.53
N GLY A 225 -10.48 -15.82 -11.38
CA GLY A 225 -11.86 -15.36 -11.15
C GLY A 225 -11.99 -13.87 -10.82
N ALA A 226 -10.90 -13.12 -10.78
CA ALA A 226 -10.84 -11.68 -10.46
C ALA A 226 -9.74 -11.00 -11.30
N ALA A 227 -9.77 -11.23 -12.63
CA ALA A 227 -8.73 -10.80 -13.57
C ALA A 227 -9.22 -9.80 -14.64
N PRO A 228 -9.83 -8.65 -14.27
CA PRO A 228 -10.38 -7.71 -15.24
C PRO A 228 -9.34 -7.12 -16.21
N ILE A 229 -8.10 -6.88 -15.76
CA ILE A 229 -7.06 -6.29 -16.61
C ILE A 229 -6.60 -7.30 -17.66
N VAL A 230 -6.48 -8.58 -17.28
CA VAL A 230 -6.13 -9.66 -18.21
C VAL A 230 -7.24 -9.88 -19.24
N ARG A 231 -8.51 -9.80 -18.81
CA ARG A 231 -9.68 -9.98 -19.69
C ARG A 231 -9.97 -8.75 -20.57
N GLY A 232 -9.50 -7.57 -20.17
CA GLY A 232 -9.80 -6.31 -20.84
C GLY A 232 -11.21 -5.76 -20.55
N GLU A 233 -11.93 -6.32 -19.57
CA GLU A 233 -13.29 -5.92 -19.19
C GLU A 233 -13.54 -6.14 -17.69
N PRO A 234 -14.45 -5.37 -17.06
CA PRO A 234 -14.81 -5.56 -15.65
C PRO A 234 -15.42 -6.95 -15.37
N VAL A 235 -15.05 -7.54 -14.24
CA VAL A 235 -15.61 -8.79 -13.72
C VAL A 235 -16.65 -8.42 -12.65
N LYS A 236 -17.94 -8.56 -12.96
CA LYS A 236 -19.02 -8.12 -12.05
C LYS A 236 -19.00 -8.82 -10.68
N ASP A 237 -18.73 -10.13 -10.68
CA ASP A 237 -18.73 -10.97 -9.48
C ASP A 237 -17.35 -11.62 -9.29
N PRO A 238 -16.33 -10.87 -8.86
CA PRO A 238 -14.98 -11.40 -8.75
C PRO A 238 -14.92 -12.49 -7.67
N GLU A 239 -14.23 -13.59 -7.92
CA GLU A 239 -14.08 -14.71 -6.96
C GLU A 239 -12.64 -15.18 -6.86
N THR A 240 -12.15 -15.35 -5.63
CA THR A 240 -10.86 -15.97 -5.31
C THR A 240 -10.69 -16.17 -3.81
N VAL A 241 -9.94 -17.20 -3.40
CA VAL A 241 -9.46 -17.38 -2.03
C VAL A 241 -8.50 -16.25 -1.61
N ALA A 242 -7.80 -15.64 -2.57
CA ALA A 242 -6.87 -14.54 -2.36
C ALA A 242 -7.63 -13.21 -2.20
N THR A 243 -8.37 -13.08 -1.09
CA THR A 243 -9.29 -11.96 -0.84
C THR A 243 -8.69 -10.56 -0.98
N ALA A 244 -7.37 -10.39 -0.80
CA ALA A 244 -6.69 -9.10 -0.98
C ALA A 244 -6.62 -8.61 -2.44
N ILE A 245 -6.82 -9.51 -3.41
CA ILE A 245 -6.86 -9.25 -4.85
C ILE A 245 -8.18 -9.68 -5.48
N ARG A 246 -9.23 -9.87 -4.68
CA ARG A 246 -10.59 -10.14 -5.15
C ARG A 246 -11.24 -8.84 -5.65
N ILE A 247 -10.80 -8.36 -6.79
CA ILE A 247 -11.23 -7.10 -7.41
C ILE A 247 -11.57 -7.38 -8.87
N GLY A 248 -12.75 -6.94 -9.28
CA GLY A 248 -13.30 -7.13 -10.61
C GLY A 248 -13.40 -5.84 -11.39
#